data_AF-A0AAV7JD21-F1
#
_entry.id   AF-A0AAV7JD21-F1
#
_cell.length_a   1.000
_cell.length_b   1.000
_cell.length_c   1.000
_cell.angle_alpha   90.00
_cell.angle_beta   90.00
_cell.angle_gamma   90.00
#
_symmetry.space_group_name_H-M   'P 1'
#
loop_
_entity.id
_entity.type
_entity.pdbx_description
1 polymer ?
#
loop_
_entity_poly.entity_id
_entity_poly.type
_entity_poly.pdbx_seq_one_letter_code
_entity_poly.pdbx_strand_id
1 'polypeptide(L)'
;MSDYTKRLRPRVSTGIKRSLSSSFISRRLVPKVSKINKKKQVRKRAIQTNIPNTMNEIEIAPIITEPIAAFDISIPVDKSADKPKKKITRKKSKSVVHKLLKEAGIEDPEAVCVCLKAGISAGCINFEIPNPLDQIILQSQCFLCENEIVVKVRDVLYQGATGGNYWGGYDNDVICPKKGCQGTYVVSHMCTFRPNLDYGKYYNHCDICPGFGKCIGDYRESHCLSCGGHYFAGSMSQFKCSNCYSDSEDEGNDAGMFGAFFTDQPLSKKIPVFSYIYKQSETLRFDVLSDNPELSMSPAFQNIINDESSSSEID
;
A
#
# COMPACT_ATOMS: atom_id res chain seq x y z
N MET A 1 -45.30 30.93 -27.32
CA MET A 1 -45.36 31.59 -25.99
C MET A 1 -44.61 30.67 -25.04
N SER A 2 -43.43 30.95 -24.49
CA SER A 2 -42.73 32.21 -24.23
C SER A 2 -41.21 31.99 -24.32
N ASP A 3 -40.55 32.92 -25.00
CA ASP A 3 -39.09 33.08 -25.09
C ASP A 3 -38.41 33.27 -23.74
N TYR A 4 -37.26 32.62 -23.54
CA TYR A 4 -36.31 33.02 -22.51
C TYR A 4 -34.86 32.90 -23.01
N THR A 5 -34.51 33.75 -23.98
CA THR A 5 -33.12 34.01 -24.36
C THR A 5 -32.49 35.01 -23.38
N LYS A 6 -31.61 34.54 -22.47
CA LYS A 6 -30.69 35.43 -21.75
C LYS A 6 -29.28 35.31 -22.32
N ARG A 7 -28.91 36.39 -23.01
CA ARG A 7 -27.57 36.71 -23.49
C ARG A 7 -26.62 36.91 -22.32
N LEU A 8 -25.52 36.16 -22.27
CA LEU A 8 -24.36 36.50 -21.45
C LEU A 8 -23.25 37.04 -22.36
N ARG A 9 -22.74 38.22 -21.99
CA ARG A 9 -21.75 39.01 -22.74
C ARG A 9 -20.35 38.38 -22.62
N PRO A 10 -19.48 38.52 -23.64
CA PRO A 10 -18.10 38.09 -23.56
C PRO A 10 -17.28 39.00 -22.62
N ARG A 11 -16.51 38.39 -21.72
CA ARG A 11 -15.50 39.09 -20.90
C ARG A 11 -14.27 39.39 -21.75
N VAL A 12 -13.94 40.67 -21.86
CA VAL A 12 -12.73 41.21 -22.47
C VAL A 12 -11.52 40.79 -21.62
N SER A 13 -10.56 40.11 -22.26
CA SER A 13 -9.28 39.74 -21.67
C SER A 13 -8.30 40.92 -21.73
N THR A 14 -7.99 41.53 -20.59
CA THR A 14 -6.87 42.47 -20.48
C THR A 14 -5.57 41.69 -20.32
N GLY A 15 -4.76 41.69 -21.37
CA GLY A 15 -3.42 41.08 -21.39
C GLY A 15 -2.44 41.85 -20.51
N ILE A 16 -1.96 41.19 -19.46
CA ILE A 16 -0.82 41.67 -18.66
C ILE A 16 0.45 41.13 -19.34
N LYS A 17 1.16 42.01 -20.06
CA LYS A 17 2.52 41.75 -20.54
C LYS A 17 3.47 41.78 -19.33
N ARG A 18 3.97 40.62 -18.90
CA ARG A 18 5.10 40.55 -17.97
C ARG A 18 6.40 40.51 -18.76
N SER A 19 7.20 41.56 -18.57
CA SER A 19 8.59 41.70 -19.02
C SER A 19 9.47 40.62 -18.39
N LEU A 20 10.20 39.89 -19.23
CA LEU A 20 11.28 39.00 -18.81
C LEU A 20 12.51 39.86 -18.51
N SER A 21 12.84 40.03 -17.23
CA SER A 21 14.15 40.53 -16.81
C SER A 21 15.12 39.36 -16.69
N SER A 22 16.18 39.46 -17.48
CA SER A 22 17.33 38.59 -17.55
C SER A 22 18.13 38.52 -16.24
N SER A 23 18.95 37.47 -16.18
CA SER A 23 20.26 37.39 -15.49
C SER A 23 20.29 37.40 -13.96
N PHE A 24 20.41 36.21 -13.36
CA PHE A 24 21.32 35.97 -12.23
C PHE A 24 21.83 34.52 -12.27
N ILE A 25 23.02 34.31 -12.84
CA ILE A 25 23.79 33.07 -12.72
C ILE A 25 24.60 33.20 -11.42
N SER A 26 24.07 32.67 -10.32
CA SER A 26 24.84 32.50 -9.08
C SER A 26 25.57 31.17 -9.12
N ARG A 27 26.87 31.22 -9.42
CA ARG A 27 27.80 30.10 -9.24
C ARG A 27 27.88 29.77 -7.74
N ARG A 28 27.22 28.68 -7.31
CA ARG A 28 27.43 28.11 -5.97
C ARG A 28 28.75 27.34 -5.97
N LEU A 29 29.68 27.81 -5.15
CA LEU A 29 30.89 27.09 -4.75
C LEU A 29 30.46 25.84 -3.96
N VAL A 30 30.93 24.67 -4.42
CA VAL A 30 30.74 23.38 -3.75
C VAL A 30 31.82 23.24 -2.68
N PRO A 31 31.49 23.13 -1.38
CA PRO A 31 32.49 22.83 -0.36
C PRO A 31 32.97 21.39 -0.49
N LYS A 32 34.29 21.20 -0.45
CA LYS A 32 34.95 19.89 -0.46
C LYS A 32 34.64 19.16 0.84
N VAL A 33 33.86 18.09 0.75
CA VAL A 33 33.58 17.17 1.86
C VAL A 33 34.82 16.31 2.13
N SER A 34 35.46 16.52 3.29
CA SER A 34 36.54 15.68 3.80
C SER A 34 35.99 14.33 4.27
N LYS A 35 36.59 13.25 3.78
CA LYS A 35 36.24 11.86 4.12
C LYS A 35 36.69 11.55 5.56
N ILE A 36 35.74 11.41 6.48
CA ILE A 36 36.00 10.89 7.84
C ILE A 36 35.76 9.37 7.82
N ASN A 37 36.83 8.59 7.92
CA ASN A 37 36.78 7.14 8.11
C ASN A 37 36.58 6.82 9.61
N LYS A 38 35.34 6.55 10.03
CA LYS A 38 35.07 5.99 11.38
C LYS A 38 35.09 4.45 11.32
N LYS A 39 36.18 3.84 11.77
CA LYS A 39 36.24 2.39 12.06
C LYS A 39 35.38 2.09 13.29
N LYS A 40 34.26 1.39 13.09
CA LYS A 40 33.34 0.97 14.16
C LYS A 40 33.81 -0.40 14.68
N GLN A 41 34.40 -0.44 15.88
CA GLN A 41 34.66 -1.70 16.59
C GLN A 41 33.36 -2.25 17.16
N VAL A 42 32.99 -3.46 16.76
CA VAL A 42 31.85 -4.21 17.29
C VAL A 42 32.36 -5.08 18.45
N ARG A 43 32.04 -4.69 19.69
CA ARG A 43 32.24 -5.54 20.88
C ARG A 43 31.07 -6.51 20.99
N LYS A 44 31.34 -7.81 20.80
CA LYS A 44 30.40 -8.89 21.13
C LYS A 44 30.40 -9.07 22.66
N ARG A 45 29.26 -8.86 23.31
CA ARG A 45 29.02 -9.29 24.69
C ARG A 45 28.26 -10.61 24.67
N ALA A 46 28.86 -11.64 25.27
CA ALA A 46 28.19 -12.91 25.53
C ALA A 46 27.24 -12.72 26.72
N ILE A 47 25.97 -13.09 26.54
CA ILE A 47 24.97 -13.15 27.60
C ILE A 47 24.89 -14.62 28.01
N GLN A 48 25.35 -14.94 29.22
CA GLN A 48 25.09 -16.22 29.87
C GLN A 48 23.75 -16.11 30.59
N THR A 49 22.74 -16.85 30.13
CA THR A 49 21.50 -17.05 30.86
C THR A 49 21.55 -18.39 31.58
N ASN A 50 21.61 -18.36 32.91
CA ASN A 50 21.38 -19.53 33.75
C ASN A 50 19.87 -19.78 33.82
N ILE A 51 19.42 -20.93 33.33
CA ILE A 51 18.05 -21.44 33.48
C ILE A 51 18.08 -22.54 34.54
N PRO A 52 17.29 -22.45 35.62
CA PRO A 52 17.20 -23.52 36.60
C PRO A 52 16.33 -24.67 36.07
N ASN A 53 16.89 -25.89 36.12
CA ASN A 53 16.21 -27.14 35.87
C ASN A 53 15.33 -27.53 37.06
N THR A 54 14.03 -27.61 36.85
CA THR A 54 13.14 -28.49 37.65
C THR A 54 12.23 -29.23 36.68
N MET A 55 12.54 -30.50 36.43
CA MET A 55 11.65 -31.42 35.74
C MET A 55 11.00 -32.33 36.77
N ASN A 56 9.67 -32.36 36.76
CA ASN A 56 8.86 -33.43 37.34
C ASN A 56 8.82 -34.59 36.34
N GLU A 57 9.04 -35.79 36.86
CA GLU A 57 8.93 -37.05 36.13
C GLU A 57 7.48 -37.29 35.68
N ILE A 58 7.28 -37.43 34.38
CA ILE A 58 6.08 -38.01 33.79
C ILE A 58 6.55 -39.29 33.10
N GLU A 59 6.09 -40.43 33.59
CA GLU A 59 6.32 -41.74 32.98
C GLU A 59 5.58 -41.79 31.63
N ILE A 60 6.35 -41.75 30.53
CA ILE A 60 5.86 -41.95 29.17
C ILE A 60 6.31 -43.33 28.71
N ALA A 61 5.35 -44.11 28.21
CA ALA A 61 5.55 -45.45 27.66
C ALA A 61 6.60 -45.48 26.52
N PRO A 62 7.30 -46.61 26.31
CA PRO A 62 8.44 -46.70 25.41
C PRO A 62 8.01 -46.53 23.94
N ILE A 63 8.38 -45.39 23.35
CA ILE A 63 8.33 -45.18 21.90
C ILE A 63 9.55 -45.90 21.31
N ILE A 64 9.28 -46.94 20.53
CA ILE A 64 10.27 -47.62 19.70
C ILE A 64 10.75 -46.59 18.66
N THR A 65 11.90 -45.98 18.90
CA THR A 65 12.58 -45.11 17.95
C THR A 65 13.67 -45.92 17.27
N GLU A 66 13.46 -46.23 16.00
CA GLU A 66 14.57 -46.69 15.17
C GLU A 66 15.55 -45.52 14.96
N PRO A 67 16.88 -45.76 14.99
CA PRO A 67 17.88 -44.72 14.83
C PRO A 67 17.83 -44.17 13.40
N ILE A 68 17.18 -43.01 13.24
CA ILE A 68 17.27 -42.23 12.02
C ILE A 68 18.72 -41.74 11.93
N ALA A 69 19.48 -42.31 11.00
CA ALA A 69 20.84 -41.90 10.71
C ALA A 69 20.89 -40.38 10.50
N ALA A 70 21.73 -39.69 11.27
CA ALA A 70 21.94 -38.26 11.19
C ALA A 70 22.45 -37.90 9.78
N PHE A 71 21.53 -37.50 8.91
CA PHE A 71 21.84 -36.94 7.60
C PHE A 71 22.35 -35.52 7.83
N ASP A 72 23.67 -35.38 7.84
CA ASP A 72 24.35 -34.10 7.93
C ASP A 72 24.19 -33.36 6.59
N ILE A 73 23.01 -32.74 6.40
CA ILE A 73 22.72 -31.88 5.25
C ILE A 73 23.44 -30.56 5.49
N SER A 74 24.73 -30.55 5.19
CA SER A 74 25.53 -29.34 5.07
C SER A 74 25.04 -28.58 3.84
N ILE A 75 24.05 -27.69 4.04
CA ILE A 75 23.54 -26.79 3.00
C ILE A 75 24.71 -25.89 2.57
N PRO A 76 25.21 -25.99 1.32
CA PRO A 76 26.26 -25.11 0.85
C PRO A 76 25.73 -23.68 0.86
N VAL A 77 26.28 -22.86 1.75
CA VAL A 77 26.02 -21.42 1.78
C VAL A 77 26.75 -20.83 0.58
N ASP A 78 26.07 -20.79 -0.56
CA ASP A 78 26.61 -20.25 -1.80
C ASP A 78 27.06 -18.80 -1.59
N LYS A 79 28.37 -18.61 -1.68
CA LYS A 79 29.04 -17.33 -1.55
C LYS A 79 28.70 -16.47 -2.76
N SER A 80 27.86 -15.46 -2.53
CA SER A 80 27.82 -14.20 -3.28
C SER A 80 27.82 -14.33 -4.81
N ALA A 81 26.72 -14.80 -5.39
CA ALA A 81 26.43 -14.50 -6.79
C ALA A 81 26.30 -12.98 -6.94
N ASP A 82 27.17 -12.38 -7.78
CA ASP A 82 27.15 -10.96 -8.12
C ASP A 82 25.75 -10.57 -8.60
N LYS A 83 25.02 -9.81 -7.78
CA LYS A 83 23.67 -9.37 -8.13
C LYS A 83 23.74 -8.60 -9.45
N PRO A 84 23.01 -9.03 -10.51
CA PRO A 84 23.04 -8.35 -11.79
C PRO A 84 22.68 -6.89 -11.59
N LYS A 85 23.55 -5.98 -12.05
CA LYS A 85 23.32 -4.54 -11.99
C LYS A 85 22.07 -4.23 -12.80
N LYS A 86 20.92 -4.08 -12.12
CA LYS A 86 19.64 -3.73 -12.77
C LYS A 86 19.84 -2.44 -13.56
N LYS A 87 19.72 -2.51 -14.89
CA LYS A 87 19.64 -1.32 -15.74
C LYS A 87 18.46 -0.48 -15.26
N ILE A 88 18.73 0.74 -14.80
CA ILE A 88 17.69 1.68 -14.39
C ILE A 88 16.95 2.09 -15.66
N THR A 89 15.74 1.56 -15.85
CA THR A 89 14.85 2.01 -16.92
C THR A 89 14.32 3.40 -16.57
N ARG A 90 14.16 4.27 -17.57
CA ARG A 90 13.53 5.57 -17.38
C ARG A 90 12.06 5.35 -17.02
N LYS A 91 11.56 6.09 -16.02
CA LYS A 91 10.14 6.04 -15.65
C LYS A 91 9.28 6.45 -16.83
N LYS A 92 8.23 5.67 -17.13
CA LYS A 92 7.23 6.00 -18.17
C LYS A 92 6.33 7.14 -17.68
N SER A 93 5.95 8.04 -18.59
CA SER A 93 5.01 9.13 -18.27
C SER A 93 3.59 8.61 -18.04
N LYS A 94 2.72 9.43 -17.42
CA LYS A 94 1.31 9.07 -17.21
C LYS A 94 0.58 8.72 -18.50
N SER A 95 0.77 9.52 -19.54
CA SER A 95 0.15 9.31 -20.85
C SER A 95 0.56 7.99 -21.48
N VAL A 96 1.84 7.59 -21.35
CA VAL A 96 2.33 6.29 -21.85
C VAL A 96 1.68 5.15 -21.08
N VAL A 97 1.58 5.24 -19.75
CA VAL A 97 0.92 4.19 -18.94
C VAL A 97 -0.56 4.06 -19.30
N HIS A 98 -1.30 5.17 -19.45
CA HIS A 98 -2.71 5.10 -19.84
C HIS A 98 -2.89 4.53 -21.25
N LYS A 99 -1.98 4.83 -22.17
CA LYS A 99 -1.96 4.22 -23.51
C LYS A 99 -1.76 2.70 -23.43
N LEU A 100 -0.78 2.23 -22.65
CA LEU A 100 -0.51 0.80 -22.46
C LEU A 100 -1.72 0.06 -21.86
N LEU A 101 -2.41 0.69 -20.89
CA LEU A 101 -3.62 0.12 -20.29
C LEU A 101 -4.76 -0.01 -21.30
N LYS A 102 -4.97 1.00 -22.15
CA LYS A 102 -5.96 0.96 -23.24
C LYS A 102 -5.64 -0.11 -24.28
N GLU A 103 -4.37 -0.23 -24.66
CA GLU A 103 -3.91 -1.28 -25.59
C GLU A 103 -4.10 -2.69 -25.01
N ALA A 104 -4.07 -2.84 -23.69
CA ALA A 104 -4.40 -4.08 -22.99
C ALA A 104 -5.91 -4.34 -22.86
N GLY A 105 -6.77 -3.46 -23.40
CA GLY A 105 -8.23 -3.63 -23.39
C GLY A 105 -8.96 -3.00 -22.20
N ILE A 106 -8.31 -2.13 -21.42
CA ILE A 106 -8.96 -1.45 -20.29
C ILE A 106 -9.65 -0.17 -20.78
N GLU A 107 -10.96 -0.09 -20.56
CA GLU A 107 -11.79 1.04 -21.00
C GLU A 107 -11.46 2.35 -20.27
N ASP A 108 -11.36 2.29 -18.94
CA ASP A 108 -11.04 3.45 -18.09
C ASP A 108 -9.72 3.27 -17.31
N PRO A 109 -8.59 3.76 -17.86
CA PRO A 109 -7.31 3.78 -17.16
C PRO A 109 -7.28 4.64 -15.89
N GLU A 110 -8.20 5.61 -15.72
CA GLU A 110 -8.20 6.47 -14.54
C GLU A 110 -8.69 5.72 -13.31
N ALA A 111 -9.70 4.86 -13.46
CA ALA A 111 -10.21 3.98 -12.41
C ALA A 111 -9.22 2.89 -11.97
N VAL A 112 -8.19 2.60 -12.76
CA VAL A 112 -7.17 1.59 -12.42
C VAL A 112 -6.41 2.00 -11.16
N CYS A 113 -6.10 1.01 -10.31
CA CYS A 113 -5.33 1.12 -9.09
C CYS A 113 -4.06 1.96 -9.30
N VAL A 114 -3.92 3.01 -8.49
CA VAL A 114 -2.81 3.97 -8.60
C VAL A 114 -1.45 3.29 -8.33
N CYS A 115 -1.41 2.32 -7.41
CA CYS A 115 -0.22 1.54 -7.10
C CYS A 115 0.23 0.67 -8.30
N LEU A 116 -0.73 0.06 -9.00
CA LEU A 116 -0.47 -0.67 -10.24
C LEU A 116 0.09 0.25 -11.33
N LYS A 117 -0.56 1.41 -11.56
CA LYS A 117 -0.08 2.43 -12.51
C LYS A 117 1.35 2.90 -12.20
N ALA A 118 1.66 3.10 -10.92
CA ALA A 118 3.00 3.42 -10.47
C ALA A 118 4.01 2.29 -10.73
N GLY A 119 3.61 1.02 -10.54
CA GLY A 119 4.42 -0.15 -10.86
C GLY A 119 4.74 -0.27 -12.36
N ILE A 120 3.75 -0.02 -13.23
CA ILE A 120 3.95 0.03 -14.70
C ILE A 120 4.89 1.18 -15.07
N SER A 121 4.67 2.37 -14.50
CA SER A 121 5.52 3.54 -14.73
C SER A 121 6.98 3.30 -14.34
N ALA A 122 7.20 2.61 -13.22
CA ALA A 122 8.52 2.26 -12.71
C ALA A 122 9.18 1.07 -13.44
N GLY A 123 8.44 0.36 -14.30
CA GLY A 123 8.91 -0.87 -14.94
C GLY A 123 9.00 -2.07 -13.99
N CYS A 124 8.29 -2.02 -12.85
CA CYS A 124 8.14 -3.16 -11.96
C CYS A 124 7.18 -4.21 -12.54
N ILE A 125 6.22 -3.75 -13.35
CA ILE A 125 5.22 -4.58 -14.03
C ILE A 125 5.36 -4.34 -15.54
N ASN A 126 5.46 -5.41 -16.32
CA ASN A 126 5.82 -5.32 -17.72
C ASN A 126 4.57 -5.42 -18.60
N PHE A 127 4.14 -4.28 -19.14
CA PHE A 127 3.01 -4.20 -20.07
C PHE A 127 3.38 -4.35 -21.55
N GLU A 128 4.65 -4.61 -21.86
CA GLU A 128 5.13 -4.80 -23.25
C GLU A 128 5.13 -6.27 -23.68
N ILE A 129 4.66 -7.18 -22.81
CA ILE A 129 4.50 -8.60 -23.13
C ILE A 129 3.11 -8.87 -23.73
N PRO A 130 2.95 -9.95 -24.52
CA PRO A 130 1.63 -10.45 -24.89
C PRO A 130 0.80 -10.78 -23.63
N ASN A 131 -0.47 -10.40 -23.62
CA ASN A 131 -1.41 -10.65 -22.52
C ASN A 131 -0.89 -10.18 -21.15
N PRO A 132 -0.58 -8.88 -20.97
CA PRO A 132 0.01 -8.38 -19.73
C PRO A 132 -0.92 -8.56 -18.51
N LEU A 133 -2.23 -8.69 -18.74
CA LEU A 133 -3.21 -8.93 -17.69
C LEU A 133 -3.08 -10.30 -17.02
N ASP A 134 -2.44 -11.27 -17.69
CA ASP A 134 -2.14 -12.60 -17.13
C ASP A 134 -0.78 -12.70 -16.44
N GLN A 135 0.00 -11.62 -16.43
CA GLN A 135 1.26 -11.58 -15.72
C GLN A 135 1.02 -11.82 -14.22
N ILE A 136 1.71 -12.81 -13.66
CA ILE A 136 1.73 -13.05 -12.21
C ILE A 136 2.54 -11.92 -11.55
N ILE A 137 1.91 -11.19 -10.64
CA ILE A 137 2.57 -10.14 -9.85
C ILE A 137 3.13 -10.75 -8.56
N LEU A 138 2.38 -11.65 -7.94
CA LEU A 138 2.67 -12.20 -6.62
C LEU A 138 2.22 -13.65 -6.53
N GLN A 139 3.05 -14.48 -5.90
CA GLN A 139 2.74 -15.84 -5.49
C GLN A 139 3.12 -15.94 -4.02
N SER A 140 2.15 -16.24 -3.17
CA SER A 140 2.32 -16.26 -1.71
C SER A 140 1.40 -17.32 -1.10
N GLN A 141 1.55 -17.57 0.20
CA GLN A 141 0.62 -18.41 0.95
C GLN A 141 -0.45 -17.56 1.65
N CYS A 142 -1.64 -18.12 1.76
CA CYS A 142 -2.73 -17.60 2.57
C CYS A 142 -2.33 -17.61 4.05
N PHE A 143 -2.46 -16.48 4.73
CA PHE A 143 -2.11 -16.37 6.15
C PHE A 143 -3.02 -17.17 7.10
N LEU A 144 -4.17 -17.65 6.63
CA LEU A 144 -5.14 -18.39 7.46
C LEU A 144 -5.09 -19.90 7.25
N CYS A 145 -4.88 -20.35 6.01
CA CYS A 145 -5.01 -21.76 5.65
C CYS A 145 -3.82 -22.32 4.86
N GLU A 146 -2.77 -21.51 4.68
CA GLU A 146 -1.50 -21.83 4.02
C GLU A 146 -1.59 -22.23 2.54
N ASN A 147 -2.80 -22.29 1.98
CA ASN A 147 -2.99 -22.52 0.56
C ASN A 147 -2.32 -21.43 -0.28
N GLU A 148 -1.81 -21.83 -1.43
CA GLU A 148 -1.20 -20.91 -2.38
C GLU A 148 -2.20 -19.91 -2.96
N ILE A 149 -1.78 -18.66 -3.01
CA ILE A 149 -2.48 -17.54 -3.64
C ILE A 149 -1.58 -17.05 -4.77
N VAL A 150 -2.08 -17.18 -6.01
CA VAL A 150 -1.45 -16.62 -7.21
C VAL A 150 -2.25 -15.40 -7.62
N VAL A 151 -1.59 -14.24 -7.66
CA VAL A 151 -2.23 -12.97 -8.03
C VAL A 151 -1.67 -12.48 -9.36
N LYS A 152 -2.58 -12.26 -10.32
CA LYS A 152 -2.30 -11.70 -11.63
C LYS A 152 -2.62 -10.21 -11.66
N VAL A 153 -2.15 -9.53 -12.71
CA VAL A 153 -2.47 -8.11 -12.96
C VAL A 153 -3.98 -7.85 -13.00
N ARG A 154 -4.76 -8.73 -13.66
CA ARG A 154 -6.22 -8.59 -13.75
C ARG A 154 -6.93 -8.57 -12.39
N ASP A 155 -6.38 -9.27 -11.41
CA ASP A 155 -7.02 -9.44 -10.08
C ASP A 155 -6.90 -8.18 -9.22
N VAL A 156 -5.99 -7.26 -9.56
CA VAL A 156 -5.69 -6.05 -8.78
C VAL A 156 -5.96 -4.74 -9.54
N LEU A 157 -6.64 -4.82 -10.69
CA LEU A 157 -6.89 -3.68 -11.57
C LEU A 157 -7.62 -2.54 -10.85
N TYR A 158 -8.59 -2.85 -10.02
CA TYR A 158 -9.47 -1.86 -9.39
C TYR A 158 -9.36 -1.86 -7.87
N GLN A 159 -8.24 -2.36 -7.33
CA GLN A 159 -7.93 -2.25 -5.92
C GLN A 159 -7.82 -0.77 -5.51
N GLY A 160 -8.37 -0.43 -4.35
CA GLY A 160 -8.33 0.93 -3.81
C GLY A 160 -6.91 1.49 -3.65
N ALA A 161 -6.82 2.82 -3.46
CA ALA A 161 -5.54 3.47 -3.11
C ALA A 161 -5.15 3.22 -1.63
N THR A 162 -6.12 2.80 -0.82
CA THR A 162 -5.95 2.39 0.57
C THR A 162 -6.57 1.01 0.76
N GLY A 163 -6.06 0.24 1.71
CA GLY A 163 -6.62 -1.07 2.05
C GLY A 163 -7.86 -1.02 2.95
N GLY A 164 -8.39 0.18 3.21
CA GLY A 164 -9.59 0.40 4.01
C GLY A 164 -9.45 0.09 5.49
N ASN A 165 -10.61 -0.12 6.11
CA ASN A 165 -10.73 -0.25 7.55
C ASN A 165 -10.51 -1.72 7.96
N TYR A 166 -9.38 -2.02 8.59
CA TYR A 166 -9.02 -3.20 9.40
C TYR A 166 -9.32 -4.64 8.94
N TRP A 167 -10.14 -4.92 7.92
CA TRP A 167 -10.61 -6.29 7.63
C TRP A 167 -10.74 -6.67 6.15
N GLY A 168 -10.23 -5.85 5.23
CA GLY A 168 -10.61 -5.99 3.82
C GLY A 168 -12.14 -5.93 3.65
N GLY A 169 -12.63 -6.12 2.44
CA GLY A 169 -14.05 -6.00 2.12
C GLY A 169 -14.35 -4.92 1.09
N TYR A 170 -13.37 -4.56 0.26
CA TYR A 170 -13.71 -3.93 -1.01
C TYR A 170 -13.96 -5.00 -2.07
N ASP A 171 -14.79 -4.66 -3.05
CA ASP A 171 -15.19 -5.54 -4.15
C ASP A 171 -14.02 -6.06 -5.00
N ASN A 172 -12.81 -5.49 -4.83
CA ASN A 172 -11.62 -5.79 -5.63
C ASN A 172 -10.44 -6.32 -4.79
N ASP A 173 -10.72 -6.93 -3.65
CA ASP A 173 -9.71 -7.60 -2.81
C ASP A 173 -9.38 -9.00 -3.36
N VAL A 174 -8.15 -9.45 -3.12
CA VAL A 174 -7.70 -10.80 -3.45
C VAL A 174 -8.26 -11.80 -2.45
N ILE A 175 -9.07 -12.74 -2.92
CA ILE A 175 -9.71 -13.78 -2.11
C ILE A 175 -8.90 -15.08 -2.19
N CYS A 176 -8.69 -15.74 -1.05
CA CYS A 176 -8.08 -17.06 -1.01
C CYS A 176 -8.93 -18.08 -1.79
N PRO A 177 -8.35 -18.85 -2.73
CA PRO A 177 -9.11 -19.77 -3.58
C PRO A 177 -9.63 -21.03 -2.84
N LYS A 178 -9.14 -21.30 -1.62
CA LYS A 178 -9.59 -22.46 -0.83
C LYS A 178 -11.05 -22.29 -0.41
N LYS A 179 -11.92 -23.22 -0.82
CA LYS A 179 -13.31 -23.27 -0.36
C LYS A 179 -13.37 -23.27 1.17
N GLY A 180 -14.20 -22.39 1.74
CA GLY A 180 -14.37 -22.21 3.19
C GLY A 180 -13.33 -21.31 3.87
N CYS A 181 -12.27 -20.89 3.18
CA CYS A 181 -11.36 -19.89 3.71
C CYS A 181 -11.93 -18.48 3.45
N GLN A 182 -11.96 -17.65 4.49
CA GLN A 182 -12.41 -16.25 4.42
C GLN A 182 -11.24 -15.26 4.26
N GLY A 183 -10.09 -15.72 3.77
CA GLY A 183 -8.91 -14.87 3.60
C GLY A 183 -9.12 -13.86 2.49
N THR A 184 -9.20 -12.58 2.85
CA THR A 184 -9.25 -11.43 1.96
C THR A 184 -7.99 -10.58 2.14
N TYR A 185 -7.39 -10.18 1.04
CA TYR A 185 -6.09 -9.49 1.04
C TYR A 185 -6.07 -8.36 0.02
N VAL A 186 -5.20 -7.39 0.25
CA VAL A 186 -4.79 -6.42 -0.77
C VAL A 186 -3.34 -6.70 -1.17
N VAL A 187 -3.01 -6.45 -2.43
CA VAL A 187 -1.60 -6.46 -2.87
C VAL A 187 -1.00 -5.09 -2.63
N SER A 188 -0.11 -4.99 -1.67
CA SER A 188 0.65 -3.78 -1.39
C SER A 188 1.96 -3.75 -2.19
N HIS A 189 2.60 -2.59 -2.23
CA HIS A 189 3.94 -2.42 -2.79
C HIS A 189 4.13 -2.85 -4.26
N MET A 190 3.07 -2.92 -5.07
CA MET A 190 3.16 -3.16 -6.53
C MET A 190 4.00 -2.10 -7.26
N CYS A 191 4.04 -0.89 -6.71
CA CYS A 191 4.88 0.20 -7.16
C CYS A 191 6.39 -0.01 -6.90
N THR A 192 6.74 -1.13 -6.27
CA THR A 192 8.10 -1.54 -5.94
C THR A 192 8.35 -2.95 -6.50
N PHE A 193 9.61 -3.37 -6.63
CA PHE A 193 9.95 -4.74 -7.03
C PHE A 193 9.67 -5.81 -5.95
N ARG A 194 8.82 -5.50 -4.97
CA ARG A 194 8.51 -6.34 -3.80
C ARG A 194 7.01 -6.23 -3.48
N PRO A 195 6.12 -6.72 -4.37
CA PRO A 195 4.71 -6.83 -4.02
C PRO A 195 4.54 -7.76 -2.81
N ASN A 196 3.54 -7.49 -1.98
CA ASN A 196 3.26 -8.29 -0.78
C ASN A 196 1.75 -8.41 -0.54
N LEU A 197 1.30 -9.50 0.08
CA LEU A 197 -0.07 -9.60 0.58
C LEU A 197 -0.17 -8.84 1.91
N ASP A 198 -1.24 -8.06 2.06
CA ASP A 198 -1.55 -7.30 3.27
C ASP A 198 -3.03 -7.43 3.62
N TYR A 199 -3.37 -7.24 4.90
CA TYR A 199 -4.75 -7.16 5.37
C TYR A 199 -5.38 -5.77 5.15
N GLY A 200 -4.66 -4.86 4.49
CA GLY A 200 -5.11 -3.53 4.12
C GLY A 200 -4.60 -2.43 5.03
N LYS A 201 -4.35 -2.73 6.31
CA LYS A 201 -3.92 -1.75 7.31
C LYS A 201 -2.60 -1.05 6.95
N TYR A 202 -1.64 -1.79 6.40
CA TYR A 202 -0.34 -1.25 6.03
C TYR A 202 -0.21 -1.00 4.53
N TYR A 203 -1.35 -0.81 3.85
CA TYR A 203 -1.40 -0.42 2.45
C TYR A 203 -2.04 0.96 2.28
N ASN A 204 -1.18 1.95 2.06
CA ASN A 204 -1.56 3.30 1.67
C ASN A 204 -0.67 3.77 0.53
N HIS A 205 -1.31 4.34 -0.49
CA HIS A 205 -0.64 4.91 -1.65
C HIS A 205 -0.87 6.41 -1.68
N CYS A 206 0.20 7.20 -1.54
CA CYS A 206 0.10 8.64 -1.52
C CYS A 206 -0.05 9.20 -2.94
N ASP A 207 -1.15 9.92 -3.19
CA ASP A 207 -1.52 10.54 -4.46
C ASP A 207 -0.93 11.96 -4.65
N ILE A 208 -0.52 12.62 -3.57
CA ILE A 208 0.15 13.92 -3.58
C ILE A 208 1.55 13.82 -4.23
N CYS A 209 2.19 12.65 -4.16
CA CYS A 209 3.52 12.44 -4.71
C CYS A 209 3.50 12.56 -6.25
N PRO A 210 4.54 13.13 -6.89
CA PRO A 210 4.57 13.33 -8.34
C PRO A 210 4.35 12.05 -9.15
N GLY A 211 3.82 12.19 -10.36
CA GLY A 211 3.49 11.04 -11.20
C GLY A 211 2.26 10.31 -10.65
N PHE A 212 2.34 8.99 -10.53
CA PHE A 212 1.28 8.17 -9.94
C PHE A 212 1.44 8.02 -8.44
N GLY A 213 2.14 8.92 -7.73
CA GLY A 213 2.30 8.76 -6.30
C GLY A 213 3.35 7.73 -5.87
N LYS A 214 3.31 7.34 -4.59
CA LYS A 214 4.22 6.36 -3.99
C LYS A 214 3.52 5.58 -2.87
N CYS A 215 3.80 4.29 -2.76
CA CYS A 215 3.43 3.48 -1.60
C CYS A 215 4.14 4.00 -0.35
N ILE A 216 3.38 4.35 0.70
CA ILE A 216 3.88 4.82 2.01
C ILE A 216 3.75 3.74 3.10
N GLY A 217 2.95 2.71 2.84
CA GLY A 217 2.72 1.63 3.79
C GLY A 217 1.72 2.05 4.87
N ASP A 218 2.21 2.56 5.99
CA ASP A 218 1.38 2.93 7.14
C ASP A 218 0.56 4.21 6.86
N TYR A 219 -0.75 4.19 7.17
CA TYR A 219 -1.64 5.36 6.98
C TYR A 219 -1.25 6.55 7.85
N ARG A 220 -0.44 6.32 8.90
CA ARG A 220 0.11 7.37 9.77
C ARG A 220 1.30 8.07 9.15
N GLU A 221 1.80 7.61 8.00
CA GLU A 221 2.74 8.40 7.20
C GLU A 221 2.01 9.54 6.50
N SER A 222 2.58 10.75 6.56
CA SER A 222 2.03 11.95 5.94
C SER A 222 3.10 12.71 5.17
N HIS A 223 2.67 13.56 4.23
CA HIS A 223 3.57 14.51 3.58
C HIS A 223 3.81 15.72 4.47
N CYS A 224 5.08 16.10 4.59
CA CYS A 224 5.44 17.40 5.12
C CYS A 224 5.23 18.48 4.05
N LEU A 225 4.38 19.47 4.34
CA LEU A 225 4.09 20.57 3.42
C LEU A 225 5.32 21.46 3.14
N SER A 226 6.30 21.48 4.05
CA SER A 226 7.50 22.31 3.92
C SER A 226 8.56 21.72 3.01
N CYS A 227 8.89 20.43 3.17
CA CYS A 227 9.94 19.77 2.38
C CYS A 227 9.42 18.82 1.30
N GLY A 228 8.12 18.49 1.29
CA GLY A 228 7.52 17.51 0.39
C GLY A 228 7.90 16.05 0.69
N GLY A 229 8.65 15.79 1.77
CA GLY A 229 9.02 14.44 2.19
C GLY A 229 7.92 13.76 3.00
N HIS A 230 7.91 12.43 3.01
CA HIS A 230 7.06 11.67 3.93
C HIS A 230 7.69 11.57 5.31
N TYR A 231 6.87 11.58 6.35
CA TYR A 231 7.28 11.32 7.73
C TYR A 231 6.15 10.61 8.48
N PHE A 232 6.51 9.85 9.52
CA PHE A 232 5.53 9.26 10.42
C PHE A 232 4.89 10.38 11.27
N ALA A 233 3.65 10.74 10.97
CA ALA A 233 2.90 11.77 11.70
C ALA A 233 2.26 11.20 12.98
N GLY A 234 2.13 9.88 13.07
CA GLY A 234 1.48 9.18 14.19
C GLY A 234 -0.02 9.42 14.22
N SER A 235 -0.65 9.06 15.34
CA SER A 235 -2.05 9.41 15.57
C SER A 235 -2.16 10.93 15.76
N MET A 236 -3.12 11.56 15.09
CA MET A 236 -3.39 13.01 15.21
C MET A 236 -2.23 13.95 14.83
N SER A 237 -1.29 13.50 13.99
CA SER A 237 -0.14 14.33 13.56
C SER A 237 0.74 14.85 14.69
N GLN A 238 0.87 14.08 15.78
CA GLN A 238 1.66 14.43 16.96
C GLN A 238 3.17 14.52 16.71
N PHE A 239 3.68 13.79 15.71
CA PHE A 239 5.12 13.80 15.40
C PHE A 239 5.46 14.89 14.40
N LYS A 240 6.68 15.41 14.50
CA LYS A 240 7.21 16.44 13.61
C LYS A 240 8.02 15.81 12.47
N CYS A 241 8.08 16.47 11.33
CA CYS A 241 8.88 16.00 10.19
C CYS A 241 10.38 16.07 10.53
N SER A 242 11.04 14.91 10.59
CA SER A 242 12.47 14.79 10.89
C SER A 242 13.40 15.51 9.89
N ASN A 243 12.95 15.75 8.66
CA ASN A 243 13.73 16.51 7.66
C ASN A 243 13.66 18.02 7.87
N CYS A 244 12.61 18.53 8.53
CA CYS A 244 12.43 19.98 8.76
C CYS A 244 12.82 20.38 10.17
N TYR A 245 12.64 19.47 11.12
CA TYR A 245 13.09 19.60 12.49
C TYR A 245 14.33 18.71 12.62
N SER A 246 15.46 19.19 12.10
CA SER A 246 16.74 18.68 12.58
C SER A 246 16.78 19.02 14.06
N ASP A 247 17.18 18.07 14.90
CA ASP A 247 17.53 18.30 16.30
C ASP A 247 18.71 19.28 16.31
N SER A 248 18.43 20.57 16.12
CA SER A 248 19.37 21.63 16.39
C SER A 248 19.47 21.66 17.90
N GLU A 249 20.32 20.77 18.40
CA GLU A 249 21.06 20.86 19.65
C GLU A 249 20.40 21.83 20.62
N ASP A 250 19.30 21.39 21.23
CA ASP A 250 18.97 21.79 22.59
C ASP A 250 19.96 21.07 23.54
N GLU A 251 21.26 21.18 23.22
CA GLU A 251 22.35 20.90 24.13
C GLU A 251 22.45 22.11 25.06
N GLY A 252 21.50 22.26 25.98
CA GLY A 252 21.56 23.40 26.87
C GLY A 252 20.41 23.48 27.85
N ASN A 253 20.58 22.77 28.97
CA ASN A 253 19.95 23.05 30.27
C ASN A 253 18.43 23.20 30.27
N ASP A 254 17.74 22.24 30.89
CA ASP A 254 16.90 22.59 32.05
C ASP A 254 16.47 21.31 32.77
N ALA A 255 17.26 20.97 33.77
CA ALA A 255 16.79 20.18 34.89
C ALA A 255 15.67 20.96 35.59
N GLY A 256 14.43 20.70 35.17
CA GLY A 256 13.24 20.98 35.96
C GLY A 256 12.39 22.12 35.44
N MET A 257 11.22 21.78 34.88
CA MET A 257 9.97 22.34 35.40
C MET A 257 8.77 21.51 34.93
N PHE A 258 8.20 20.75 35.86
CA PHE A 258 6.79 20.38 35.84
C PHE A 258 6.01 21.70 35.95
N GLY A 259 5.46 22.23 34.85
CA GLY A 259 4.66 23.44 34.97
C GLY A 259 4.36 24.18 33.68
N ALA A 260 3.12 24.00 33.22
CA ALA A 260 2.26 25.05 32.70
C ALA A 260 2.41 25.53 31.24
N PHE A 261 1.26 25.42 30.58
CA PHE A 261 0.58 26.48 29.83
C PHE A 261 1.02 26.82 28.40
N PHE A 262 0.05 26.56 27.51
CA PHE A 262 -0.20 27.24 26.24
C PHE A 262 0.28 28.69 26.27
N THR A 263 1.31 29.01 25.49
CA THR A 263 1.50 30.37 25.00
C THR A 263 1.56 30.34 23.49
N ASP A 264 0.60 31.05 22.92
CA ASP A 264 0.45 31.35 21.50
C ASP A 264 1.70 32.04 20.97
N GLN A 265 2.38 31.41 20.01
CA GLN A 265 3.29 32.15 19.12
C GLN A 265 2.58 32.44 17.80
N PRO A 266 2.54 33.72 17.36
CA PRO A 266 1.95 34.08 16.08
C PRO A 266 2.90 33.70 14.93
N LEU A 267 2.60 32.58 14.27
CA LEU A 267 3.18 32.22 12.98
C LEU A 267 2.71 33.21 11.89
N SER A 268 3.44 34.31 11.74
CA SER A 268 3.26 35.29 10.65
C SER A 268 3.87 34.79 9.33
N LYS A 269 3.34 33.69 8.80
CA LYS A 269 3.34 33.43 7.36
C LYS A 269 1.95 32.92 7.01
N LYS A 270 1.16 33.78 6.35
CA LYS A 270 -0.13 33.43 5.76
C LYS A 270 0.07 32.38 4.67
N ILE A 271 0.28 31.14 5.07
CA ILE A 271 0.03 29.97 4.24
C ILE A 271 -1.47 29.72 4.42
N PRO A 272 -2.27 29.62 3.34
CA PRO A 272 -3.67 29.26 3.49
C PRO A 272 -3.72 27.90 4.19
N VAL A 273 -4.21 27.90 5.43
CA VAL A 273 -4.57 26.68 6.17
C VAL A 273 -5.79 26.12 5.45
N PHE A 274 -5.55 25.36 4.38
CA PHE A 274 -6.52 24.37 3.94
C PHE A 274 -6.53 23.32 5.05
N SER A 275 -7.54 23.39 5.92
CA SER A 275 -7.87 22.27 6.78
C SER A 275 -8.12 21.06 5.87
N TYR A 276 -7.15 20.16 5.80
CA TYR A 276 -7.37 18.83 5.28
C TYR A 276 -8.23 18.10 6.33
N ILE A 277 -9.53 18.40 6.30
CA ILE A 277 -10.52 17.50 6.87
C ILE A 277 -10.41 16.24 6.01
N TYR A 278 -10.03 15.15 6.66
CA TYR A 278 -10.08 13.80 6.13
C TYR A 278 -11.49 13.61 5.55
N LYS A 279 -11.62 13.74 4.23
CA LYS A 279 -12.87 13.45 3.53
C LYS A 279 -12.99 11.93 3.54
N GLN A 280 -13.51 11.38 4.64
CA GLN A 280 -14.17 10.08 4.58
C GLN A 280 -15.24 10.21 3.50
N SER A 281 -15.11 9.44 2.43
CA SER A 281 -16.11 9.36 1.38
C SER A 281 -17.37 8.73 1.95
N GLU A 282 -18.26 9.54 2.52
CA GLU A 282 -19.67 9.22 2.64
C GLU A 282 -20.29 9.27 1.23
N THR A 283 -20.18 8.17 0.50
CA THR A 283 -21.00 7.91 -0.68
C THR A 283 -21.53 6.50 -0.58
N LEU A 284 -22.70 6.37 0.04
CA LEU A 284 -23.87 5.62 -0.44
C LEU A 284 -24.90 5.55 0.70
N ARG A 285 -25.71 6.62 0.84
CA ARG A 285 -27.06 6.47 1.37
C ARG A 285 -27.87 5.78 0.28
N PHE A 286 -28.10 4.48 0.44
CA PHE A 286 -29.24 3.83 -0.19
C PHE A 286 -30.47 4.29 0.57
N ASP A 287 -31.32 5.09 -0.08
CA ASP A 287 -32.71 5.21 0.32
C ASP A 287 -33.35 3.82 0.14
N VAL A 288 -33.45 3.08 1.25
CA VAL A 288 -34.34 1.92 1.34
C VAL A 288 -35.75 2.48 1.32
N LEU A 289 -36.29 2.67 0.11
CA LEU A 289 -37.72 2.70 -0.07
C LEU A 289 -38.23 1.27 0.14
N SER A 290 -38.62 1.00 1.40
CA SER A 290 -39.67 0.04 1.70
C SER A 290 -40.92 0.46 0.92
N ASP A 291 -41.35 -0.39 -0.01
CA ASP A 291 -42.74 -0.80 -0.24
C ASP A 291 -42.91 -1.29 -1.68
N ASN A 292 -42.77 -2.61 -1.87
CA ASN A 292 -43.39 -3.33 -2.99
C ASN A 292 -43.55 -4.82 -2.60
N PRO A 293 -44.71 -5.22 -2.07
CA PRO A 293 -45.07 -6.61 -1.90
C PRO A 293 -45.84 -7.07 -3.14
N GLU A 294 -45.15 -7.48 -4.21
CA GLU A 294 -45.70 -8.32 -5.28
C GLU A 294 -44.65 -8.45 -6.40
N LEU A 295 -43.83 -9.51 -6.33
CA LEU A 295 -43.18 -10.05 -7.53
C LEU A 295 -43.09 -11.57 -7.37
N SER A 296 -43.98 -12.20 -8.12
CA SER A 296 -44.18 -13.62 -8.34
C SER A 296 -42.87 -14.38 -8.55
N MET A 297 -42.72 -15.47 -7.80
CA MET A 297 -41.70 -16.49 -8.01
C MET A 297 -41.79 -17.07 -9.43
N SER A 298 -40.65 -17.15 -10.12
CA SER A 298 -40.55 -17.87 -11.40
C SER A 298 -40.39 -19.39 -11.14
N PRO A 299 -41.14 -20.27 -11.83
CA PRO A 299 -41.13 -21.72 -11.59
C PRO A 299 -40.05 -22.43 -12.43
N ALA A 300 -38.76 -22.15 -12.17
CA ALA A 300 -37.66 -22.72 -12.97
C ALA A 300 -36.62 -23.55 -12.17
N PHE A 301 -36.82 -23.81 -10.88
CA PHE A 301 -35.89 -24.62 -10.09
C PHE A 301 -36.60 -25.57 -9.10
N GLN A 302 -37.43 -26.46 -9.63
CA GLN A 302 -38.10 -27.50 -8.84
C GLN A 302 -37.96 -28.91 -9.41
N ASN A 303 -36.90 -29.18 -10.17
CA ASN A 303 -36.54 -30.55 -10.54
C ASN A 303 -35.05 -30.76 -10.27
N ILE A 304 -34.74 -31.38 -9.13
CA ILE A 304 -33.64 -32.30 -8.82
C ILE A 304 -33.72 -32.47 -7.30
N ILE A 305 -34.17 -33.65 -6.89
CA ILE A 305 -34.18 -34.31 -5.56
C ILE A 305 -35.55 -34.99 -5.47
N ASN A 306 -35.62 -36.17 -6.07
CA ASN A 306 -36.55 -37.26 -5.76
C ASN A 306 -36.15 -38.43 -6.67
N ASP A 307 -35.03 -39.06 -6.36
CA ASP A 307 -34.75 -40.43 -6.79
C ASP A 307 -33.71 -41.00 -5.83
N GLU A 308 -34.18 -41.81 -4.88
CA GLU A 308 -33.50 -42.92 -4.19
C GLU A 308 -34.17 -43.17 -2.82
N SER A 309 -35.40 -43.70 -2.86
CA SER A 309 -35.95 -44.50 -1.77
C SER A 309 -37.18 -45.29 -2.23
N SER A 310 -36.95 -46.39 -2.95
CA SER A 310 -37.97 -47.45 -3.09
C SER A 310 -37.34 -48.82 -2.82
N SER A 311 -37.29 -49.13 -1.53
CA SER A 311 -37.32 -50.48 -0.99
C SER A 311 -38.76 -51.00 -0.99
N SER A 312 -39.02 -52.10 -1.69
CA SER A 312 -40.12 -53.06 -1.46
C SER A 312 -39.80 -54.30 -2.31
N GLU A 313 -39.31 -55.40 -1.73
CA GLU A 313 -40.15 -56.53 -1.27
C GLU A 313 -41.18 -56.99 -2.32
N ILE A 314 -40.85 -58.08 -3.04
CA ILE A 314 -41.81 -59.06 -3.55
C ILE A 314 -41.16 -60.46 -3.40
N ASP A 315 -42.00 -61.39 -2.94
CA ASP A 315 -41.85 -62.83 -2.64
C ASP A 315 -40.92 -63.67 -3.53
#